data_AF-X1RGH0-F1
#
_entry.id   AF-X1RGH0-F1
#
_cell.length_a   1.000
_cell.length_b   1.000
_cell.length_c   1.000
_cell.angle_alpha   90.00
_cell.angle_beta   90.00
_cell.angle_gamma   90.00
#
_symmetry.space_group_name_H-M   'P 1'
#
loop_
_entity.id
_entity.type
_entity.pdbx_description
1 polymer ?
#
loop_
_entity_poly.entity_id
_entity_poly.type
_entity_poly.pdbx_seq_one_letter_code
_entity_poly.pdbx_strand_id
1 'polypeptide(L)'
;MPGECFPEDFGEPLLENLIEAFESGNWAIDWWEGDPRRNKDKLEEAYYIRPRIKGVNRLFDPSWGGECIFLKKKGCVLPPEKRPISCRLLEPKPKGIDCINHNGTGKRGSALVWLPFTNIILEASRKNK
;
A
#
# COMPACT_ATOMS: atom_id res chain seq x y z
N MET A 1 -0.08 -0.22 10.43
CA MET A 1 -0.34 -0.71 9.07
C MET A 1 0.97 -0.63 8.30
N PRO A 2 1.34 -1.67 7.52
CA PRO A 2 2.48 -1.60 6.61
C PRO A 2 2.34 -0.41 5.66
N GLY A 3 3.44 0.29 5.37
CA GLY A 3 3.39 1.58 4.70
C GLY A 3 2.66 1.57 3.35
N GLU A 4 1.79 2.54 3.14
CA GLU A 4 1.05 2.76 1.90
C GLU A 4 1.98 2.97 0.70
N CYS A 5 1.65 2.36 -0.43
CA CYS A 5 2.32 2.59 -1.70
C CYS A 5 1.52 3.55 -2.57
N PHE A 6 2.19 4.27 -3.47
CA PHE A 6 1.57 4.99 -4.58
C PHE A 6 1.91 4.30 -5.92
N PRO A 7 1.18 4.58 -7.02
CA PRO A 7 1.48 4.02 -8.34
C PRO A 7 2.95 4.20 -8.76
N GLU A 8 3.54 5.36 -8.43
CA GLU A 8 4.93 5.69 -8.75
C GLU A 8 5.95 4.79 -8.04
N ASP A 9 5.57 4.12 -6.93
CA ASP A 9 6.44 3.14 -6.28
C ASP A 9 6.62 1.86 -7.12
N PHE A 10 5.70 1.59 -8.06
CA PHE A 10 5.75 0.46 -8.98
C PHE A 10 6.30 0.84 -10.35
N GLY A 11 6.16 2.10 -10.76
CA GLY A 11 6.65 2.61 -12.04
C GLY A 11 5.90 2.06 -13.25
N GLU A 12 6.35 2.43 -14.44
CA GLU A 12 5.75 2.00 -15.71
C GLU A 12 6.53 0.84 -16.35
N PRO A 13 5.86 -0.10 -17.05
CA PRO A 13 4.42 -0.15 -17.27
C PRO A 13 3.66 -0.70 -16.05
N LEU A 14 2.67 0.07 -15.57
CA LEU A 14 2.07 -0.15 -14.25
C LEU A 14 1.37 -1.52 -14.12
N LEU A 15 0.67 -1.99 -15.15
CA LEU A 15 -0.08 -3.26 -15.10
C LEU A 15 0.86 -4.45 -14.86
N GLU A 16 1.91 -4.57 -15.68
CA GLU A 16 2.88 -5.66 -15.62
C GLU A 16 3.65 -5.62 -14.30
N ASN A 17 4.08 -4.42 -13.87
CA ASN A 17 4.79 -4.24 -12.61
C ASN A 17 3.91 -4.64 -11.41
N LEU A 18 2.59 -4.41 -11.48
CA LEU A 18 1.66 -4.88 -10.45
C LEU A 18 1.44 -6.39 -10.46
N ILE A 19 1.41 -7.02 -11.64
CA ILE A 19 1.34 -8.49 -11.74
C ILE A 19 2.55 -9.11 -11.06
N GLU A 20 3.76 -8.68 -11.42
CA GLU A 20 5.01 -9.15 -10.81
C GLU A 20 5.06 -8.89 -9.29
N ALA A 21 4.59 -7.71 -8.86
CA ALA A 21 4.49 -7.40 -7.45
C ALA A 21 3.57 -8.38 -6.73
N PHE A 22 2.36 -8.63 -7.25
CA PHE A 22 1.42 -9.56 -6.62
C PHE A 22 1.97 -11.00 -6.62
N GLU A 23 2.67 -11.42 -7.68
CA GLU A 23 3.30 -12.76 -7.78
C GLU A 23 4.42 -12.96 -6.77
N SER A 24 5.15 -11.91 -6.43
CA SER A 24 6.19 -11.97 -5.39
C SER A 24 5.64 -12.36 -4.01
N GLY A 25 4.32 -12.26 -3.80
CA GLY A 25 3.68 -12.55 -2.52
C GLY A 25 4.01 -11.54 -1.42
N ASN A 26 4.69 -10.42 -1.73
CA ASN A 26 5.09 -9.43 -0.72
C ASN A 26 4.13 -8.25 -0.59
N TRP A 27 3.14 -8.16 -1.48
CA TRP A 27 2.20 -7.05 -1.54
C TRP A 27 0.77 -7.54 -1.34
N ALA A 28 -0.10 -6.63 -0.93
CA ALA A 28 -1.51 -6.86 -0.70
C ALA A 28 -2.34 -5.66 -1.17
N ILE A 29 -3.57 -5.95 -1.58
CA ILE A 29 -4.61 -4.98 -1.92
C ILE A 29 -5.44 -4.77 -0.66
N ASP A 30 -5.53 -3.53 -0.21
CA ASP A 30 -6.38 -3.07 0.88
C ASP A 30 -7.45 -2.11 0.28
N TRP A 31 -8.44 -1.72 1.06
CA TRP A 31 -9.47 -0.81 0.59
C TRP A 31 -9.95 0.17 1.66
N TRP A 32 -10.43 1.30 1.17
CA TRP A 32 -11.21 2.26 1.95
C TRP A 32 -12.68 1.91 1.80
N GLU A 33 -13.41 1.81 2.91
CA GLU A 33 -14.85 1.60 2.89
C GLU A 33 -15.58 2.88 2.45
N GLY A 34 -16.28 2.81 1.32
CA GLY A 34 -17.02 3.92 0.71
C GLY A 34 -16.20 4.75 -0.30
N ASP A 35 -16.68 5.96 -0.59
CA ASP A 35 -16.02 6.88 -1.51
C ASP A 35 -15.00 7.77 -0.77
N PRO A 36 -13.71 7.69 -1.09
CA PRO A 36 -12.69 8.49 -0.39
C PRO A 36 -12.74 9.97 -0.81
N ARG A 37 -13.47 10.35 -1.87
CA ARG A 37 -13.60 11.74 -2.33
C ARG A 37 -14.55 12.52 -1.42
N ARG A 38 -14.21 13.78 -1.13
CA ARG A 38 -15.07 14.64 -0.30
C ARG A 38 -16.45 14.83 -0.94
N ASN A 39 -17.51 14.68 -0.15
CA ASN A 39 -18.91 14.88 -0.54
C ASN A 39 -19.34 14.00 -1.73
N LYS A 40 -18.84 12.77 -1.79
CA LYS A 40 -19.25 11.74 -2.74
C LYS A 40 -19.57 10.44 -1.98
N ASP A 41 -20.43 9.62 -2.58
CA ASP A 41 -20.95 8.36 -2.04
C ASP A 41 -21.16 7.32 -3.16
N LYS A 42 -20.41 7.45 -4.26
CA LYS A 42 -20.64 6.67 -5.49
C LYS A 42 -19.92 5.32 -5.53
N LEU A 43 -19.11 5.03 -4.51
CA LEU A 43 -18.25 3.86 -4.45
C LEU A 43 -18.52 3.13 -3.15
N GLU A 44 -18.67 1.81 -3.23
CA GLU A 44 -18.73 0.94 -2.04
C GLU A 44 -17.35 0.76 -1.43
N GLU A 45 -16.31 0.80 -2.26
CA GLU A 45 -14.92 0.65 -1.85
C GLU A 45 -13.95 1.34 -2.83
N ALA A 46 -12.78 1.72 -2.32
CA ALA A 46 -11.67 2.22 -3.11
C ALA A 46 -10.36 1.53 -2.73
N TYR A 47 -9.76 0.85 -3.70
CA TYR A 47 -8.59 0.00 -3.48
C TYR A 47 -7.28 0.79 -3.47
N TYR A 48 -6.32 0.29 -2.71
CA TYR A 48 -4.94 0.75 -2.70
C TYR A 48 -3.99 -0.41 -2.36
N ILE A 49 -2.70 -0.20 -2.60
CA ILE A 49 -1.68 -1.24 -2.40
C ILE A 49 -0.80 -0.91 -1.21
N ARG A 50 -0.43 -1.95 -0.46
CA ARG A 50 0.53 -1.90 0.64
C ARG A 50 1.38 -3.17 0.70
N PRO A 51 2.52 -3.16 1.41
CA PRO A 51 3.20 -4.38 1.79
C PRO A 51 2.26 -5.29 2.58
N ARG A 52 2.50 -6.58 2.41
CA ARG A 52 1.78 -7.63 3.12
C ARG A 52 2.12 -7.63 4.61
N ILE A 53 1.18 -8.13 5.41
CA ILE A 53 1.39 -8.42 6.83
C ILE A 53 2.01 -9.82 6.94
N LYS A 54 3.03 -9.99 7.79
CA LYS A 54 3.63 -11.32 8.04
C LYS A 54 2.58 -12.35 8.45
N GLY A 55 2.62 -13.53 7.83
CA GLY A 55 1.70 -14.63 8.09
C GLY A 55 0.34 -14.53 7.41
N VAL A 56 0.06 -13.47 6.65
CA VAL A 56 -1.19 -13.30 5.90
C VAL A 56 -0.99 -13.69 4.44
N ASN A 57 -1.71 -14.70 3.95
CA ASN A 57 -1.52 -15.25 2.60
C ASN A 57 -2.52 -14.74 1.55
N ARG A 58 -3.57 -14.01 1.95
CA ARG A 58 -4.54 -13.42 1.00
C ARG A 58 -4.00 -12.18 0.28
N LEU A 59 -4.32 -12.04 -1.01
CA LEU A 59 -3.98 -10.84 -1.80
C LEU A 59 -4.86 -9.65 -1.39
N PHE A 60 -6.17 -9.85 -1.26
CA PHE A 60 -7.10 -8.86 -0.73
C PHE A 60 -7.14 -8.96 0.80
N ASP A 61 -6.68 -7.92 1.49
CA ASP A 61 -6.46 -7.91 2.93
C ASP A 61 -6.80 -6.55 3.56
N PRO A 62 -7.99 -6.37 4.14
CA PRO A 62 -8.38 -5.12 4.82
C PRO A 62 -7.97 -5.12 6.30
N SER A 63 -7.09 -6.05 6.72
CA SER A 63 -6.72 -6.20 8.12
C SER A 63 -6.18 -4.90 8.71
N TRP A 64 -6.60 -4.61 9.93
CA TRP A 64 -6.04 -3.53 10.72
C TRP A 64 -4.78 -4.00 11.45
N GLY A 65 -3.71 -3.22 11.37
CA GLY A 65 -2.47 -3.48 12.11
C GLY A 65 -1.51 -4.44 11.39
N GLY A 66 -0.77 -5.24 12.17
CA GLY A 66 0.17 -6.25 11.67
C GLY A 66 1.60 -5.76 11.40
N GLU A 67 2.55 -6.69 11.43
CA GLU A 67 3.95 -6.45 11.12
C GLU A 67 4.21 -6.55 9.62
N CYS A 68 4.88 -5.55 9.03
CA CYS A 68 5.24 -5.52 7.62
C CYS A 68 6.14 -6.70 7.22
N ILE A 69 5.87 -7.33 6.06
CA ILE A 69 6.65 -8.45 5.52
C ILE A 69 8.14 -8.11 5.35
N PHE A 70 8.44 -6.86 5.01
CA PHE A 70 9.80 -6.36 4.80
C PHE A 70 10.51 -5.95 6.10
N LEU A 71 9.81 -5.88 7.23
CA LEU A 71 10.44 -5.55 8.51
C LEU A 71 11.13 -6.79 9.09
N LYS A 72 12.43 -6.68 9.41
CA LYS A 72 13.20 -7.70 10.13
C LYS A 72 13.81 -7.10 11.40
N LYS A 73 14.48 -7.92 12.21
CA LYS A 73 15.10 -7.51 13.49
C LYS A 73 16.04 -6.31 13.36
N LYS A 74 16.72 -6.16 12.22
CA LYS A 74 17.66 -5.05 11.93
C LYS A 74 17.01 -3.89 11.15
N GLY A 75 15.69 -3.87 11.01
CA GLY A 75 14.95 -2.88 10.23
C GLY A 75 14.42 -3.42 8.90
N CYS A 76 14.03 -2.49 8.02
CA CYS A 76 13.47 -2.82 6.71
C CYS A 76 14.54 -3.41 5.78
N VAL A 77 14.22 -4.51 5.10
CA VAL A 77 15.12 -5.18 4.13
C VAL A 77 15.18 -4.48 2.79
N LEU A 78 14.20 -3.63 2.48
CA LEU A 78 14.22 -2.85 1.24
C LEU A 78 15.22 -1.71 1.37
N PRO A 79 16.05 -1.48 0.33
CA PRO A 79 16.90 -0.30 0.29
C PRO A 79 16.02 0.96 0.23
N PRO A 80 16.49 2.12 0.75
CA PRO A 80 15.67 3.31 0.94
C PRO A 80 14.83 3.72 -0.28
N GLU A 81 15.40 3.65 -1.47
CA GLU A 81 14.79 4.03 -2.74
C GLU A 81 13.67 3.09 -3.20
N LYS A 82 13.66 1.83 -2.75
CA LYS A 82 12.62 0.82 -3.06
C LYS A 82 11.53 0.73 -2.00
N ARG A 83 11.65 1.50 -0.91
CA ARG A 83 10.61 1.53 0.12
C ARG A 83 9.38 2.27 -0.41
N PRO A 84 8.15 1.88 0.00
CA PRO A 84 6.95 2.65 -0.29
C PRO A 84 7.12 4.12 0.07
N ILE A 85 6.51 5.03 -0.70
CA ILE A 85 6.63 6.47 -0.49
C ILE A 85 6.34 6.88 0.96
N SER A 86 5.30 6.31 1.57
CA SER A 86 4.95 6.54 2.97
C SER A 86 6.08 6.21 3.94
N CYS A 87 6.87 5.17 3.65
CA CYS A 87 8.03 4.75 4.44
C CYS A 87 9.24 5.65 4.22
N ARG A 88 9.42 6.18 3.00
CA ARG A 88 10.52 7.11 2.66
C ARG A 88 10.35 8.46 3.35
N LEU A 89 9.12 8.84 3.65
CA LEU A 89 8.75 10.11 4.27
C LEU A 89 8.53 10.01 5.79
N LEU A 90 8.95 8.92 6.43
CA LEU A 90 8.91 8.80 7.89
C LEU A 90 10.07 9.57 8.53
N GLU A 91 9.72 10.51 9.40
CA GLU A 91 10.66 11.17 10.30
C GLU A 91 10.47 10.64 11.72
N PRO A 92 11.52 10.13 12.39
CA PRO A 92 11.42 9.75 13.79
C PRO A 92 11.17 10.99 14.67
N LYS A 93 10.21 10.91 15.60
CA LYS A 93 10.02 12.02 16.54
C LYS A 93 11.22 12.13 17.49
N PRO A 94 11.60 13.35 17.94
CA PRO A 94 12.72 13.55 18.87
C PRO A 94 12.57 12.80 20.21
N LYS A 95 11.33 12.51 20.62
CA LYS A 95 11.00 11.73 21.82
C LYS A 95 9.85 10.78 21.52
N GLY A 96 9.96 9.53 21.98
CA GLY A 96 8.93 8.50 21.88
C GLY A 96 9.27 7.38 20.90
N ILE A 97 8.27 6.53 20.62
CA ILE A 97 8.36 5.38 19.69
C ILE A 97 7.66 5.65 18.35
N ASP A 98 7.10 6.84 18.18
CA ASP A 98 6.30 7.22 17.01
C ASP A 98 7.12 7.94 15.94
N CYS A 99 6.64 7.85 14.70
CA CYS A 99 7.15 8.62 13.57
C CYS A 99 6.13 9.67 13.12
N ILE A 100 6.62 10.76 12.54
CA ILE A 100 5.83 11.68 11.73
C ILE A 100 5.83 11.13 10.31
N ASN A 101 4.65 10.88 9.75
CA ASN A 101 4.51 10.55 8.34
C ASN A 101 4.20 11.84 7.57
N HIS A 102 5.15 12.30 6.76
CA HIS A 102 5.01 13.51 5.96
C HIS A 102 4.24 13.30 4.65
N ASN A 103 3.79 12.07 4.34
CA ASN A 103 2.90 11.84 3.19
C ASN A 103 1.51 12.43 3.41
N GLY A 104 1.10 12.68 4.67
CA GLY A 104 -0.15 13.35 5.05
C GLY A 104 -1.45 12.69 4.57
N THR A 105 -1.40 11.53 3.91
CA THR A 105 -2.53 10.96 3.19
C THR A 105 -3.29 9.91 4.00
N GLY A 106 -2.58 9.07 4.75
CA GLY A 106 -3.18 7.90 5.41
C GLY A 106 -3.95 7.00 4.43
N LYS A 107 -4.69 6.01 4.96
CA LYS A 107 -5.51 5.08 4.14
C LYS A 107 -6.36 5.79 3.08
N ARG A 108 -7.03 6.87 3.49
CA ARG A 108 -7.91 7.64 2.61
C ARG A 108 -7.16 8.24 1.43
N GLY A 109 -6.02 8.88 1.68
CA GLY A 109 -5.29 9.52 0.60
C GLY A 109 -4.57 8.50 -0.29
N SER A 110 -4.16 7.33 0.22
CA SER A 110 -3.73 6.22 -0.64
C SER A 110 -4.85 5.76 -1.56
N ALA A 111 -6.06 5.56 -1.02
CA ALA A 111 -7.23 5.22 -1.83
C ALA A 111 -7.55 6.30 -2.88
N LEU A 112 -7.36 7.59 -2.55
CA LEU A 112 -7.53 8.68 -3.52
C LEU A 112 -6.52 8.63 -4.67
N VAL A 113 -5.24 8.39 -4.36
CA VAL A 113 -4.17 8.34 -5.37
C VAL A 113 -4.33 7.13 -6.29
N TRP A 114 -4.76 5.99 -5.74
CA TRP A 114 -5.02 4.78 -6.52
C TRP A 114 -6.34 4.78 -7.28
N LEU A 115 -7.29 5.67 -6.94
CA LEU A 115 -8.64 5.66 -7.49
C LEU A 115 -8.68 5.63 -9.04
N PRO A 116 -7.88 6.42 -9.78
CA PRO A 116 -7.85 6.37 -11.25
C PRO A 116 -7.36 5.03 -11.83
N PHE A 117 -6.64 4.25 -11.02
CA PHE A 117 -6.00 2.99 -11.42
C PHE A 117 -6.72 1.75 -10.89
N THR A 118 -7.93 1.92 -10.35
CA THR A 118 -8.75 0.82 -9.81
C THR A 118 -8.87 -0.35 -10.78
N ASN A 119 -9.13 -0.08 -12.07
CA ASN A 119 -9.24 -1.13 -13.08
C ASN A 119 -7.92 -1.89 -13.29
N ILE A 120 -6.78 -1.20 -13.20
CA ILE A 120 -5.45 -1.82 -13.34
C ILE A 120 -5.16 -2.73 -12.14
N ILE A 121 -5.47 -2.29 -10.91
CA ILE A 121 -5.34 -3.14 -9.70
C ILE A 121 -6.15 -4.44 -9.88
N LEU A 122 -7.42 -4.30 -10.25
CA LEU A 122 -8.34 -5.44 -10.40
C LEU A 122 -7.97 -6.34 -11.58
N GLU A 123 -7.42 -5.78 -12.65
CA GLU A 123 -6.91 -6.57 -13.76
C GLU A 123 -5.66 -7.36 -13.36
N ALA A 124 -4.67 -6.70 -12.76
CA ALA A 124 -3.45 -7.33 -12.27
C ALA A 124 -3.77 -8.46 -11.28
N SER A 125 -4.73 -8.24 -10.36
CA SER A 125 -5.10 -9.25 -9.36
C SER A 125 -5.73 -10.51 -9.96
N ARG A 126 -6.29 -10.45 -11.18
CA ARG A 126 -6.89 -11.61 -11.87
C ARG A 126 -5.89 -12.43 -12.66
N LYS A 127 -4.76 -11.81 -13.05
CA LYS A 127 -3.67 -12.45 -13.79
C LYS A 127 -2.67 -13.15 -12.88
N ASN A 128 -2.67 -12.82 -11.59
CA ASN A 128 -2.01 -13.57 -10.53
C ASN A 128 -2.73 -14.92 -10.29
N LYS A 129 -2.49 -15.92 -11.14
CA LYS A 129 -3.04 -17.29 -11.05
C LYS A 129 -1.94 -18.33 -10.96
#